data_AF-A0A0Q9JED5-F1
#
_entry.id   AF-A0A0Q9JED5-F1
#
_cell.length_a   1.000
_cell.length_b   1.000
_cell.length_c   1.000
_cell.angle_alpha   90.00
_cell.angle_beta   90.00
_cell.angle_gamma   90.00
#
_symmetry.space_group_name_H-M   'P 1'
#
loop_
_entity.id
_entity.type
_entity.pdbx_description
1 polymer ?
#
loop_
_entity_poly.entity_id
_entity_poly.type
_entity_poly.pdbx_seq_one_letter_code
_entity_poly.pdbx_strand_id
1 'polypeptide(L)'
;MTDAYSRPIVDQAPAPGGAPAPHPDDTVLLPGPAPHQAPDAASQRQASNVWSRDLRFMLVVLAGIVVLFLAFALLIAFSPTGAAISALAIIAAPIATMVAAYYGITLALRQVNDARNAADSAESRARAAEASARESDAWAAQMESGLRVAVAKLRAGAHDTRDVERAAGTPDEFF
;
A
#
# COMPACT_ATOMS: atom_id res chain seq x y z
N MET A 1 2.38 32.48 29.27
CA MET A 1 2.45 31.25 28.46
C MET A 1 2.20 30.09 29.41
N THR A 2 1.04 29.98 30.06
CA THR A 2 -0.31 29.64 29.55
C THR A 2 -0.45 28.14 29.29
N ASP A 3 -1.02 27.48 30.32
CA ASP A 3 -2.00 26.39 30.33
C ASP A 3 -1.73 25.08 29.58
N ALA A 4 -1.22 24.09 30.32
CA ALA A 4 -1.48 22.68 30.04
C ALA A 4 -2.63 22.20 30.94
N TYR A 5 -3.74 21.89 30.28
CA TYR A 5 -5.08 21.67 30.80
C TYR A 5 -5.23 20.48 31.77
N SER A 6 -6.01 20.77 32.80
CA SER A 6 -6.83 19.93 33.69
C SER A 6 -7.31 18.55 33.21
N ARG A 7 -7.37 17.67 34.22
CA ARG A 7 -8.01 16.34 34.27
C ARG A 7 -9.52 16.37 33.92
N PRO A 8 -10.10 15.22 33.50
CA PRO A 8 -11.49 14.91 33.79
C PRO A 8 -11.60 13.95 35.00
N ILE A 9 -12.29 14.41 36.04
CA ILE A 9 -12.97 13.59 37.06
C ILE A 9 -14.45 13.93 36.89
N VAL A 10 -15.28 12.96 36.50
CA VAL A 10 -16.75 12.94 36.71
C VAL A 10 -17.12 11.45 36.77
N ASP A 11 -17.21 10.88 37.97
CA ASP A 11 -18.43 10.66 38.78
C ASP A 11 -19.39 9.61 38.19
N GLN A 12 -19.35 8.43 38.81
CA GLN A 12 -20.17 7.25 38.53
C GLN A 12 -21.18 7.06 39.66
N ALA A 13 -22.46 6.91 39.26
CA ALA A 13 -23.63 6.41 40.01
C ALA A 13 -24.48 7.47 40.75
N PRO A 14 -25.83 7.35 40.77
CA PRO A 14 -26.55 6.14 41.25
C PRO A 14 -27.74 5.65 40.39
N ALA A 15 -28.08 4.36 40.55
CA ALA A 15 -29.37 3.77 40.14
C ALA A 15 -30.50 4.20 41.10
N PRO A 16 -31.80 4.15 40.73
CA PRO A 16 -32.55 2.89 40.90
C PRO A 16 -33.73 2.63 39.93
N GLY A 17 -33.95 1.35 39.59
CA GLY A 17 -35.25 0.65 39.67
C GLY A 17 -36.38 0.93 38.67
N GLY A 18 -36.80 -0.12 37.94
CA GLY A 18 -38.21 -0.33 37.55
C GLY A 18 -38.47 -0.64 36.07
N ALA A 19 -38.64 -1.92 35.71
CA ALA A 19 -39.25 -2.37 34.45
C ALA A 19 -40.79 -2.16 34.46
N PRO A 20 -41.50 -2.14 33.31
CA PRO A 20 -41.84 -3.40 32.60
C PRO A 20 -41.88 -3.33 31.05
N ALA A 21 -41.84 -4.51 30.42
CA ALA A 21 -41.99 -4.80 28.99
C ALA A 21 -43.47 -4.68 28.50
N PRO A 22 -43.80 -4.68 27.18
CA PRO A 22 -43.81 -5.92 26.36
C PRO A 22 -43.43 -5.80 24.85
N HIS A 23 -43.03 -6.97 24.29
CA HIS A 23 -42.98 -7.55 22.91
C HIS A 23 -43.68 -6.85 21.71
N PRO A 24 -43.47 -7.25 20.41
CA PRO A 24 -42.84 -8.48 19.87
C PRO A 24 -41.86 -8.32 18.68
N ASP A 25 -41.19 -9.44 18.35
CA ASP A 25 -40.63 -9.83 17.04
C ASP A 25 -39.97 -8.78 16.12
N ASP A 26 -38.63 -8.76 16.13
CA ASP A 26 -37.87 -8.58 14.89
C ASP A 26 -36.57 -9.38 14.98
N THR A 27 -36.64 -10.62 14.51
CA THR A 27 -35.48 -11.50 14.32
C THR A 27 -34.63 -10.90 13.21
N VAL A 28 -33.71 -10.01 13.58
CA VAL A 28 -32.66 -9.48 12.72
C VAL A 28 -31.83 -10.66 12.21
N LEU A 29 -31.96 -10.93 10.91
CA LEU A 29 -31.06 -11.79 10.15
C LEU A 29 -29.64 -11.20 10.26
N LEU A 30 -28.79 -11.84 11.06
CA LEU A 30 -27.34 -11.60 11.01
C LEU A 30 -26.85 -11.85 9.57
N PRO A 31 -26.07 -10.94 8.96
CA PRO A 31 -25.28 -11.28 7.78
C PRO A 31 -24.26 -12.35 8.18
N GLY A 32 -24.38 -13.54 7.60
CA GLY A 32 -23.42 -14.62 7.81
C GLY A 32 -22.00 -14.20 7.39
N PRO A 33 -20.96 -14.68 8.09
CA PRO A 33 -19.58 -14.36 7.73
C PRO A 33 -19.27 -14.90 6.33
N ALA A 34 -18.88 -13.99 5.43
CA ALA A 34 -18.37 -14.32 4.11
C ALA A 34 -17.22 -15.35 4.23
N PRO A 35 -17.13 -16.34 3.34
CA PRO A 35 -15.99 -17.24 3.32
C PRO A 35 -14.74 -16.40 3.08
N HIS A 36 -13.84 -16.40 4.06
CA HIS A 36 -12.47 -15.93 3.88
C HIS A 36 -11.87 -16.69 2.70
N GLN A 37 -11.75 -16.03 1.55
CA GLN A 37 -10.81 -16.44 0.51
C GLN A 37 -9.42 -16.42 1.15
N ALA A 38 -8.94 -17.61 1.51
CA ALA A 38 -7.55 -17.80 1.88
C ALA A 38 -6.69 -17.26 0.72
N PRO A 39 -5.74 -16.35 0.98
CA PRO A 39 -4.80 -15.93 -0.04
C PRO A 39 -4.02 -17.16 -0.51
N ASP A 40 -3.88 -17.29 -1.83
CA ASP A 40 -3.22 -18.39 -2.53
C ASP A 40 -1.94 -18.90 -1.84
N ALA A 41 -2.07 -19.99 -1.09
CA ALA A 41 -0.92 -20.72 -0.52
C ALA A 41 0.05 -21.24 -1.59
N ALA A 42 -0.38 -21.26 -2.86
CA ALA A 42 0.46 -21.58 -4.02
C ALA A 42 1.43 -20.45 -4.37
N SER A 43 0.99 -19.18 -4.31
CA SER A 43 1.83 -18.01 -4.63
C SER A 43 2.91 -17.76 -3.59
N GLN A 44 2.62 -18.04 -2.31
CA GLN A 44 3.60 -17.90 -1.22
C GLN A 44 4.74 -18.92 -1.30
N ARG A 45 4.46 -20.17 -1.69
CA ARG A 45 5.50 -21.21 -1.87
C ARG A 45 6.41 -20.94 -3.07
N GLN A 46 5.89 -20.32 -4.13
CA GLN A 46 6.71 -19.95 -5.29
C GLN A 46 7.66 -18.79 -4.96
N ALA A 47 7.21 -17.77 -4.23
CA ALA A 47 8.05 -16.64 -3.83
C ALA A 47 9.22 -17.09 -2.90
N SER A 48 8.96 -17.99 -1.94
CA SER A 48 10.01 -18.51 -1.05
C SER A 48 11.05 -19.38 -1.78
N ASN A 49 10.62 -20.14 -2.78
CA ASN A 49 11.52 -21.01 -3.56
C ASN A 49 12.42 -20.21 -4.50
N VAL A 50 11.93 -19.10 -5.06
CA VAL A 50 12.76 -18.21 -5.90
C VAL A 50 13.83 -17.53 -5.06
N TRP A 51 13.51 -17.07 -3.85
CA TRP A 51 14.48 -16.44 -2.95
C TRP A 51 15.55 -17.44 -2.45
N SER A 52 15.12 -18.67 -2.11
CA SER A 52 16.06 -19.74 -1.76
C SER A 52 17.00 -20.09 -2.92
N ARG A 53 16.48 -20.07 -4.16
CA ARG A 53 17.30 -20.33 -5.36
C ARG A 53 18.32 -19.22 -5.61
N ASP A 54 17.93 -17.95 -5.50
CA ASP A 54 18.84 -16.81 -5.65
C ASP A 54 19.95 -16.83 -4.59
N LEU A 55 19.60 -17.15 -3.33
CA LEU A 55 20.59 -17.25 -2.23
C LEU A 55 21.56 -18.41 -2.41
N ARG A 56 21.07 -19.61 -2.79
CA ARG A 56 21.92 -20.76 -3.09
C ARG A 56 22.85 -20.48 -4.26
N PHE A 57 22.35 -19.83 -5.31
CA PHE A 57 23.17 -19.47 -6.45
C PHE A 57 24.22 -18.41 -6.09
N MET A 58 23.84 -17.38 -5.32
CA MET A 58 24.78 -16.39 -4.80
C MET A 58 25.89 -17.04 -3.97
N LEU A 59 25.55 -18.03 -3.13
CA LEU A 59 26.54 -18.83 -2.41
C LEU A 59 27.44 -19.63 -3.36
N VAL A 60 26.92 -20.20 -4.45
CA VAL A 60 27.71 -20.91 -5.45
C VAL A 60 28.68 -19.98 -6.18
N VAL A 61 28.23 -18.79 -6.58
CA VAL A 61 29.11 -17.78 -7.21
C VAL A 61 30.18 -17.32 -6.24
N LEU A 62 29.81 -17.02 -4.99
CA LEU A 62 30.75 -16.61 -3.95
C LEU A 62 31.78 -17.71 -3.68
N ALA A 63 31.34 -18.95 -3.53
CA ALA A 63 32.22 -20.10 -3.38
C ALA A 63 33.14 -20.27 -4.60
N GLY A 64 32.63 -20.08 -5.82
CA GLY A 64 33.41 -20.12 -7.05
C GLY A 64 34.51 -19.06 -7.10
N ILE A 65 34.20 -17.82 -6.70
CA ILE A 65 35.19 -16.73 -6.61
C ILE A 65 36.26 -17.07 -5.57
N VAL A 66 35.87 -17.58 -4.40
CA VAL A 66 36.81 -17.98 -3.34
C VAL A 66 37.71 -19.13 -3.81
N VAL A 67 37.15 -20.15 -4.46
CA VAL A 67 37.92 -21.26 -5.02
C VAL A 67 38.89 -20.78 -6.09
N LEU A 68 38.46 -19.90 -6.99
CA LEU A 68 39.33 -19.33 -8.02
C LEU A 68 40.47 -18.51 -7.40
N PHE A 69 40.17 -17.72 -6.36
CA PHE A 69 41.17 -16.94 -5.63
C PHE A 69 42.18 -17.83 -4.92
N LEU A 70 41.72 -18.89 -4.24
CA LEU A 70 42.60 -19.87 -3.61
C LEU A 70 43.45 -20.60 -4.64
N ALA A 71 42.87 -21.03 -5.76
CA ALA A 71 43.62 -21.66 -6.85
C ALA A 71 44.71 -20.73 -7.38
N PHE A 72 44.40 -19.45 -7.57
CA PHE A 72 45.36 -18.43 -7.99
C PHE A 72 46.47 -18.19 -6.95
N ALA A 73 46.12 -18.10 -5.66
CA ALA A 73 47.08 -17.93 -4.57
C ALA A 73 48.05 -19.11 -4.46
N LEU A 74 47.54 -20.34 -4.57
CA LEU A 74 48.36 -21.56 -4.61
C LEU A 74 49.27 -21.57 -5.84
N LEU A 75 48.76 -21.13 -7.00
CA LEU A 75 49.55 -21.05 -8.24
C LEU A 75 50.75 -20.11 -8.08
N ILE A 76 50.56 -18.93 -7.49
CA ILE A 76 51.65 -17.99 -7.19
C ILE A 76 52.65 -18.60 -6.18
N ALA A 77 52.15 -19.29 -5.15
CA ALA A 77 52.99 -19.86 -4.12
C ALA A 77 53.89 -21.00 -4.62
N PHE A 78 53.40 -21.85 -5.53
CA PHE A 78 54.10 -23.07 -5.96
C PHE A 78 54.68 -23.02 -7.37
N SER A 79 54.14 -22.21 -8.28
CA SER A 79 54.57 -22.15 -9.68
C SER A 79 54.34 -20.76 -10.29
N PRO A 80 55.19 -19.77 -9.98
CA PRO A 80 55.03 -18.38 -10.42
C PRO A 80 55.38 -18.16 -11.90
N THR A 81 54.96 -19.07 -12.79
CA THR A 81 55.15 -18.96 -14.23
C THR A 81 53.93 -18.29 -14.87
N GLY A 82 54.13 -17.19 -15.60
CA GLY A 82 53.05 -16.41 -16.22
C GLY A 82 52.14 -17.19 -17.18
N ALA A 83 52.63 -18.29 -17.77
CA ALA A 83 51.86 -19.15 -18.68
C ALA A 83 50.70 -19.89 -17.99
N ALA A 84 50.86 -20.28 -16.72
CA ALA A 84 49.80 -20.96 -15.98
C ALA A 84 48.68 -19.97 -15.57
N ILE A 85 49.07 -18.72 -15.28
CA ILE A 85 48.13 -17.64 -14.97
C ILE A 85 47.28 -17.29 -16.20
N SER A 86 47.90 -17.17 -17.38
CA SER A 86 47.16 -16.87 -18.61
C SER A 86 46.22 -18.00 -19.02
N ALA A 87 46.63 -19.26 -18.88
CA ALA A 87 45.76 -20.42 -19.13
C ALA A 87 44.52 -20.44 -18.22
N LEU A 88 44.68 -20.13 -16.92
CA LEU A 88 43.56 -20.01 -15.98
C LEU A 88 42.58 -18.92 -16.42
N ALA A 89 43.09 -17.75 -16.80
CA ALA A 89 42.26 -16.61 -17.23
C ALA A 89 41.44 -16.94 -18.49
N ILE A 90 42.01 -17.66 -19.45
CA ILE A 90 41.33 -18.07 -20.69
C ILE A 90 40.11 -18.97 -20.41
N ILE A 91 40.18 -19.81 -19.39
CA ILE A 91 39.08 -20.72 -19.02
C ILE A 91 38.06 -20.02 -18.10
N ALA A 92 38.56 -19.22 -17.14
CA ALA A 92 37.71 -18.58 -16.15
C ALA A 92 36.91 -17.40 -16.71
N ALA A 93 37.50 -16.61 -17.61
CA ALA A 93 36.87 -15.39 -18.13
C ALA A 93 35.51 -15.66 -18.81
N PRO A 94 35.37 -16.63 -19.74
CA PRO A 94 34.08 -16.90 -20.38
C PRO A 94 32.98 -17.32 -19.39
N ILE A 95 33.31 -18.13 -18.39
CA ILE A 95 32.37 -18.58 -17.36
C ILE A 95 31.87 -17.36 -16.55
N ALA A 96 32.79 -16.50 -16.12
CA ALA A 96 32.45 -15.28 -15.39
C ALA A 96 31.60 -14.33 -16.23
N THR A 97 31.93 -14.14 -17.51
CA THR A 97 31.15 -13.29 -18.43
C THR A 97 29.73 -13.81 -18.62
N MET A 98 29.55 -15.13 -18.76
CA MET A 98 28.24 -15.72 -18.95
C MET A 98 27.34 -15.54 -17.71
N VAL A 99 27.90 -15.70 -16.50
CA VAL A 99 27.17 -15.46 -15.25
C VAL A 99 26.82 -13.97 -15.11
N ALA A 100 27.76 -13.08 -15.38
CA ALA A 100 27.54 -11.64 -15.31
C ALA A 100 26.45 -11.18 -16.29
N ALA A 101 26.45 -11.70 -17.52
CA ALA A 101 25.43 -11.39 -18.51
C ALA A 101 24.04 -11.90 -18.09
N TYR A 102 23.95 -13.14 -17.63
CA TYR A 102 22.69 -13.72 -17.17
C TYR A 102 22.08 -12.90 -16.02
N TYR A 103 22.89 -12.54 -15.02
CA TYR A 103 22.42 -11.75 -13.88
C TYR A 103 22.17 -10.29 -14.24
N GLY A 104 23.02 -9.67 -15.07
CA GLY A 104 22.84 -8.31 -15.53
C GLY A 104 21.53 -8.12 -16.28
N ILE A 105 21.22 -9.03 -17.21
CA ILE A 105 19.95 -9.01 -17.96
C ILE A 105 18.78 -9.29 -17.01
N THR A 106 18.88 -10.28 -16.13
CA THR A 106 17.81 -10.60 -15.18
C THR A 106 17.49 -9.43 -14.26
N LEU A 107 18.51 -8.71 -13.78
CA LEU A 107 18.34 -7.51 -12.96
C LEU A 107 17.67 -6.38 -13.75
N ALA A 108 18.13 -6.13 -14.98
CA ALA A 108 17.54 -5.11 -15.84
C ALA A 108 16.05 -5.39 -16.12
N LEU A 109 15.69 -6.65 -16.37
CA LEU A 109 14.29 -7.05 -16.56
C LEU A 109 13.44 -6.83 -15.31
N ARG A 110 13.98 -7.14 -14.12
CA ARG A 110 13.29 -6.86 -12.85
C ARG A 110 13.06 -5.35 -12.66
N GLN A 111 14.08 -4.52 -12.90
CA GLN A 111 13.96 -3.06 -12.80
C GLN A 111 12.91 -2.49 -13.76
N VAL A 112 12.84 -2.98 -14.99
CA VAL A 112 11.81 -2.57 -15.96
C VAL A 112 10.42 -2.98 -15.48
N ASN A 113 10.27 -4.20 -14.96
CA ASN A 113 9.00 -4.68 -14.43
C ASN A 113 8.54 -3.86 -13.21
N ASP A 114 9.45 -3.55 -12.30
CA ASP A 114 9.16 -2.73 -11.11
C ASP A 114 8.77 -1.31 -11.51
N ALA A 115 9.45 -0.71 -12.50
CA ALA A 115 9.10 0.60 -13.04
C ALA A 115 7.70 0.61 -13.68
N ARG A 116 7.33 -0.47 -14.40
CA ARG A 116 5.98 -0.62 -14.97
C ARG A 116 4.92 -0.72 -13.88
N ASN A 117 5.13 -1.58 -12.88
CA ASN A 117 4.20 -1.73 -11.76
C ASN A 117 4.02 -0.42 -10.99
N ALA A 118 5.11 0.33 -10.78
CA ALA A 118 5.05 1.63 -10.14
C ALA A 118 4.23 2.64 -10.97
N ALA A 119 4.42 2.67 -12.30
CA ALA A 119 3.65 3.52 -13.19
C ALA A 119 2.16 3.16 -13.18
N ASP A 120 1.82 1.88 -13.29
CA ASP A 120 0.43 1.39 -13.25
C ASP A 120 -0.25 1.75 -11.91
N SER A 121 0.47 1.62 -10.79
CA SER A 121 -0.04 2.02 -9.46
C SER A 121 -0.23 3.52 -9.29
N ALA A 122 0.55 4.34 -10.00
CA ALA A 122 0.43 5.79 -9.98
C ALA A 122 -0.79 6.23 -10.80
N GLU A 123 -0.93 5.64 -11.98
CA GLU A 123 -2.07 5.84 -12.87
C GLU A 123 -3.39 5.40 -12.20
N SER A 124 -3.40 4.27 -11.50
CA SER A 124 -4.60 3.82 -10.77
C SER A 124 -4.98 4.80 -9.65
N ARG A 125 -3.99 5.36 -8.94
CA ARG A 125 -4.23 6.38 -7.91
C ARG A 125 -4.73 7.70 -8.50
N ALA A 126 -4.22 8.11 -9.66
CA ALA A 126 -4.72 9.30 -10.35
C ALA A 126 -6.18 9.13 -10.77
N ARG A 127 -6.54 8.00 -11.39
CA ARG A 127 -7.94 7.72 -11.76
C ARG A 127 -8.87 7.62 -10.55
N ALA A 128 -8.41 7.04 -9.45
CA ALA A 128 -9.18 7.00 -8.21
C ALA A 128 -9.41 8.41 -7.65
N ALA A 129 -8.41 9.28 -7.70
CA ALA A 129 -8.54 10.68 -7.29
C ALA A 129 -9.55 11.43 -8.19
N GLU A 130 -9.47 11.27 -9.51
CA GLU A 130 -10.42 11.87 -10.45
C GLU A 130 -11.86 11.41 -10.21
N ALA A 131 -12.07 10.12 -9.95
CA ALA A 131 -13.38 9.59 -9.60
C ALA A 131 -13.90 10.21 -8.30
N SER A 132 -13.06 10.25 -7.26
CA SER A 132 -13.41 10.84 -5.96
C SER A 132 -13.74 12.34 -6.05
N ALA A 133 -13.07 13.08 -6.93
CA ALA A 133 -13.35 14.49 -7.18
C ALA A 133 -14.72 14.68 -7.84
N ARG A 134 -15.02 13.89 -8.89
CA ARG A 134 -16.33 13.93 -9.57
C ARG A 134 -17.48 13.55 -8.64
N GLU A 135 -17.26 12.55 -7.79
CA GLU A 135 -18.24 12.17 -6.76
C GLU A 135 -18.45 13.31 -5.76
N SER A 136 -17.37 13.94 -5.29
CA SER A 136 -17.45 15.07 -4.36
C SER A 136 -18.22 16.26 -4.96
N ASP A 137 -17.98 16.57 -6.24
CA ASP A 137 -18.72 17.62 -6.96
C ASP A 137 -20.21 17.28 -7.09
N ALA A 138 -20.54 16.01 -7.36
CA ALA A 138 -21.93 15.55 -7.44
C ALA A 138 -22.65 15.66 -6.08
N TRP A 139 -21.99 15.26 -4.99
CA TRP A 139 -22.50 15.42 -3.63
C TRP A 139 -22.69 16.89 -3.25
N ALA A 140 -21.75 17.76 -3.61
CA ALA A 140 -21.84 19.20 -3.38
C ALA A 140 -23.04 19.80 -4.11
N ALA A 141 -23.22 19.48 -5.40
CA ALA A 141 -24.36 19.94 -6.19
C ALA A 141 -25.71 19.46 -5.61
N GLN A 142 -25.76 18.22 -5.11
CA GLN A 142 -26.96 17.70 -4.46
C GLN A 142 -27.28 18.46 -3.16
N MET A 143 -26.28 18.71 -2.31
CA MET A 143 -26.47 19.47 -1.07
C MET A 143 -26.90 20.91 -1.35
N GLU A 144 -26.31 21.55 -2.36
CA GLU A 144 -26.69 22.89 -2.77
C GLU A 144 -28.15 22.94 -3.27
N SER A 145 -28.56 21.97 -4.09
CA SER A 145 -29.96 21.87 -4.54
C SER A 145 -30.94 21.62 -3.39
N GLY A 146 -30.56 20.80 -2.41
CA GLY A 146 -31.34 20.55 -1.19
C GLY A 146 -31.46 21.80 -0.32
N LEU A 147 -30.37 22.56 -0.17
CA LEU A 147 -30.34 23.82 0.54
C LEU A 147 -31.26 24.86 -0.13
N ARG A 148 -31.16 25.02 -1.46
CA ARG A 148 -32.05 25.90 -2.25
C ARG A 148 -33.52 25.60 -1.99
N VAL A 149 -33.89 24.32 -1.99
CA VAL A 149 -35.27 23.88 -1.74
C VAL A 149 -35.70 24.14 -0.30
N ALA A 150 -34.83 23.92 0.68
CA ALA A 150 -35.11 24.18 2.10
C ALA A 150 -35.31 25.68 2.37
N VAL A 151 -34.44 26.53 1.83
CA VAL A 151 -34.55 28.00 1.91
C VAL A 151 -35.84 28.49 1.26
N ALA A 152 -36.19 27.98 0.08
CA ALA A 152 -37.46 28.33 -0.60
C ALA A 152 -38.69 27.99 0.26
N LYS A 153 -38.68 26.85 0.97
CA LYS A 153 -39.78 26.46 1.88
C LYS A 153 -39.87 27.36 3.12
N LEU A 154 -38.75 27.71 3.74
CA LEU A 154 -38.72 28.62 4.89
C LEU A 154 -39.25 30.00 4.52
N ARG A 155 -38.82 30.50 3.35
CA ARG A 155 -39.27 31.79 2.81
C ARG A 155 -40.77 31.78 2.51
N ALA A 156 -41.31 30.67 1.98
CA ALA A 156 -42.76 30.50 1.78
C ALA A 156 -43.55 30.47 3.11
N GLY A 157 -42.92 30.01 4.20
CA GLY A 157 -43.46 30.08 5.57
C GLY A 157 -43.24 31.42 6.28
N ALA A 158 -42.66 32.43 5.60
CA ALA A 158 -42.28 33.73 6.17
C ALA A 158 -41.31 33.65 7.37
N HIS A 159 -40.45 32.61 7.41
CA HIS A 159 -39.37 32.49 8.38
C HIS A 159 -38.06 33.11 7.85
N ASP A 160 -37.22 33.61 8.75
CA ASP A 160 -35.90 34.17 8.41
C ASP A 160 -34.93 33.07 7.95
N THR A 161 -34.13 33.33 6.92
CA THR A 161 -33.20 32.39 6.29
C THR A 161 -31.72 32.76 6.49
N ARG A 162 -31.43 33.93 7.08
CA ARG A 162 -30.05 34.44 7.27
C ARG A 162 -29.12 33.50 8.02
N ASP A 163 -29.62 32.84 9.07
CA ASP A 163 -28.79 31.93 9.86
C ASP A 163 -28.43 30.65 9.07
N VAL A 164 -29.31 30.22 8.16
CA VAL A 164 -29.08 29.06 7.28
C VAL A 164 -28.07 29.40 6.19
N GLU A 165 -28.19 30.59 5.58
CA GLU A 165 -27.25 31.10 4.57
C GLU A 165 -25.85 31.30 5.17
N ARG A 166 -25.75 31.84 6.39
CA ARG A 166 -24.50 32.00 7.14
C ARG A 166 -23.88 30.64 7.52
N ALA A 167 -24.68 29.68 7.98
CA ALA A 167 -24.19 28.36 8.37
C ALA A 167 -23.70 27.53 7.17
N ALA A 168 -24.28 27.72 5.99
CA ALA A 168 -23.87 27.07 4.74
C ALA A 168 -22.63 27.70 4.09
N GLY A 169 -22.16 28.86 4.58
CA GLY A 169 -21.02 29.57 4.00
C GLY A 169 -21.29 30.15 2.59
N THR A 170 -22.55 30.20 2.17
CA THR A 170 -23.00 30.83 0.92
C THR A 170 -23.05 32.35 1.07
N PRO A 171 -22.59 33.15 0.10
CA PRO A 171 -22.69 34.61 0.17
C PRO A 171 -24.16 35.07 0.20
N ASP A 172 -24.43 36.16 0.91
CA ASP A 172 -25.78 36.71 1.20
C ASP A 172 -26.65 37.01 -0.04
N GLU A 173 -26.09 36.93 -1.25
CA GLU A 173 -26.73 37.24 -2.54
C GLU A 173 -26.75 36.07 -3.53
N PHE A 174 -26.53 34.85 -3.07
CA PHE A 174 -26.49 33.63 -3.90
C PHE A 174 -27.86 33.04 -4.27
N PHE A 175 -28.94 33.39 -3.55
CA PHE A 175 -30.31 32.89 -3.74
C PHE A 175 -31.32 34.01 -4.01
#